data_AF-A0A940JA69-F1
#
_entry.id   AF-A0A940JA69-F1
#
_cell.length_a   1.000
_cell.length_b   1.000
_cell.length_c   1.000
_cell.angle_alpha   90.00
_cell.angle_beta   90.00
_cell.angle_gamma   90.00
#
_symmetry.space_group_name_H-M   'P 1'
#
loop_
_entity.id
_entity.type
_entity.pdbx_description
1 polymer ?
#
loop_
_entity_poly.entity_id
_entity_poly.type
_entity_poly.pdbx_seq_one_letter_code
_entity_poly.pdbx_strand_id
1 'polypeptide(L)'
;IIVSLYVDERKKLPAADQVMYKTKTGIDKKIVTVGDKWATFQSENFDKVSQPQYAIIHPSEKVLTKTKGYTPSAAGFAEWLQCGLQAFNKGK
;
A
#
# COMPACT_ATOMS: atom_id res chain seq x y z
N ILE A 1 -10.71 -8.91 -5.72
CA ILE A 1 -10.14 -9.17 -4.38
C ILE A 1 -9.83 -7.81 -3.76
N ILE A 2 -10.22 -7.57 -2.51
CA ILE A 2 -9.86 -6.37 -1.76
C ILE A 2 -8.97 -6.82 -0.59
N VAL A 3 -7.89 -6.09 -0.34
CA VAL A 3 -6.95 -6.36 0.75
C VAL A 3 -6.83 -5.11 1.60
N SER A 4 -6.95 -5.29 2.93
CA SER A 4 -6.81 -4.21 3.90
C SER A 4 -5.49 -4.35 4.65
N LEU A 5 -4.70 -3.27 4.67
CA LEU A 5 -3.41 -3.22 5.36
C LEU A 5 -3.50 -2.19 6.50
N TYR A 6 -3.32 -2.64 7.74
CA TYR A 6 -3.40 -1.80 8.93
C TYR A 6 -1.99 -1.34 9.33
N VAL A 7 -1.72 -0.03 9.26
CA VAL A 7 -0.38 0.53 9.51
C VAL A 7 -0.14 0.88 10.99
N ASP A 8 -1.19 0.89 11.80
CA ASP A 8 -1.20 1.19 13.24
C ASP A 8 -1.45 -0.04 14.13
N GLU A 9 -1.56 -1.22 13.51
CA GLU A 9 -1.76 -2.50 14.22
C GLU A 9 -0.55 -2.85 15.09
N ARG A 10 -0.77 -2.97 16.41
CA ARG A 10 0.30 -3.18 17.41
C ARG A 10 0.62 -4.66 17.64
N LYS A 11 -0.11 -5.59 17.01
CA LYS A 11 0.19 -7.02 17.06
C LYS A 11 1.63 -7.30 16.62
N LYS A 12 2.41 -7.94 17.50
CA LYS A 12 3.77 -8.39 17.18
C LYS A 12 3.75 -9.50 16.13
N LEU A 13 4.71 -9.45 15.22
CA LEU A 13 5.00 -10.53 14.30
C LEU A 13 5.68 -11.70 15.03
N PRO A 14 5.56 -12.94 14.53
CA PRO A 14 6.39 -14.05 14.97
C PRO A 14 7.88 -13.67 14.94
N ALA A 15 8.67 -14.16 15.89
CA ALA A 15 10.09 -13.79 15.99
C ALA A 15 10.88 -14.04 14.69
N ALA A 16 10.52 -15.09 13.94
CA ALA A 16 11.12 -15.42 12.65
C ALA A 16 10.86 -14.39 11.54
N ASP A 17 9.79 -13.58 11.67
CA ASP A 17 9.38 -12.57 10.68
C ASP A 17 9.82 -11.15 11.09
N GLN A 18 10.46 -10.98 12.25
CA GLN A 18 10.95 -9.69 12.71
C GLN A 18 12.32 -9.40 12.09
N VAL A 19 12.47 -8.22 11.48
CA VAL A 19 13.67 -7.89 10.71
C VAL A 19 14.14 -6.45 10.94
N MET A 20 15.44 -6.21 10.73
CA MET A 20 15.97 -4.88 10.46
C MET A 20 15.93 -4.66 8.95
N TYR A 21 15.12 -3.70 8.51
CA TYR A 21 14.94 -3.36 7.11
C TYR A 21 15.61 -2.02 6.83
N LYS A 22 16.43 -1.96 5.78
CA LYS A 22 17.05 -0.72 5.34
C LYS A 22 16.14 -0.06 4.30
N THR A 23 15.62 1.13 4.61
CA THR A 23 14.73 1.86 3.71
C THR A 23 15.45 2.32 2.45
N LYS A 24 14.70 2.66 1.40
CA LYS A 24 15.25 3.27 0.18
C LYS A 24 15.98 4.60 0.44
N THR A 25 15.70 5.26 1.57
CA THR A 25 16.42 6.45 2.04
C THR A 25 17.67 6.15 2.86
N GLY A 26 17.99 4.87 3.08
CA GLY A 26 19.18 4.42 3.80
C GLY A 26 19.03 4.32 5.32
N ILE A 27 17.83 4.52 5.86
CA ILE A 27 17.54 4.47 7.30
C ILE A 27 17.25 3.03 7.71
N ASP A 28 17.85 2.58 8.80
CA ASP A 28 17.54 1.28 9.38
C ASP A 28 16.24 1.38 10.18
N LYS A 29 15.26 0.56 9.81
CA LYS A 29 13.94 0.47 10.45
C LYS A 29 13.70 -0.94 10.98
N LYS A 30 13.34 -1.04 12.25
CA LYS A 30 12.93 -2.30 12.86
C LYS A 30 11.48 -2.60 12.50
N ILE A 31 11.22 -3.77 11.94
CA ILE A 31 9.88 -4.28 11.64
C ILE A 31 9.55 -5.34 12.69
N VAL A 32 8.71 -4.99 13.67
CA VAL A 32 8.35 -5.86 14.80
C VAL A 32 6.86 -6.18 14.84
N THR A 33 6.04 -5.24 14.37
CA THR A 33 4.58 -5.35 14.39
C THR A 33 3.99 -5.45 12.99
N VAL A 34 2.74 -5.89 12.91
CA VAL A 34 1.96 -5.87 11.66
C VAL A 34 1.87 -4.45 11.12
N GLY A 35 1.68 -3.46 11.99
CA GLY A 35 1.70 -2.03 11.63
C GLY A 35 3.03 -1.60 11.03
N ASP A 36 4.17 -1.95 11.65
CA ASP A 36 5.49 -1.62 11.10
C ASP A 36 5.68 -2.19 9.69
N LYS A 37 5.25 -3.44 9.48
CA LYS A 37 5.37 -4.13 8.19
C LYS A 37 4.61 -3.37 7.10
N TRP A 38 3.35 -3.03 7.35
CA TRP A 38 2.52 -2.37 6.35
C TRP A 38 2.83 -0.88 6.19
N ALA A 39 3.19 -0.18 7.26
CA ALA A 39 3.68 1.20 7.18
C ALA A 39 4.96 1.28 6.35
N THR A 40 5.86 0.32 6.52
CA THR A 40 7.10 0.25 5.73
C THR A 40 6.78 -0.06 4.28
N PHE A 41 5.94 -1.07 4.01
CA PHE A 41 5.51 -1.39 2.65
C PHE A 41 4.91 -0.17 1.92
N GLN A 42 4.00 0.58 2.56
CA GLN A 42 3.39 1.75 1.93
C GLN A 42 4.40 2.89 1.71
N SER A 43 5.27 3.16 2.68
CA SER A 43 6.34 4.17 2.53
C SER A 43 7.28 3.84 1.37
N GLU A 44 7.73 2.59 1.28
CA GLU A 44 8.72 2.18 0.27
C GLU A 44 8.12 2.19 -1.14
N ASN A 45 6.87 1.74 -1.30
CA ASN A 45 6.24 1.58 -2.61
C ASN A 45 5.40 2.77 -3.08
N PHE A 46 4.88 3.59 -2.15
CA PHE A 46 3.93 4.67 -2.46
C PHE A 46 4.29 6.03 -1.87
N ASP A 47 5.43 6.15 -1.18
CA ASP A 47 5.91 7.40 -0.56
C ASP A 47 4.90 8.04 0.42
N LYS A 48 3.99 7.23 0.96
CA LYS A 48 2.92 7.66 1.87
C LYS A 48 2.59 6.55 2.85
N VAL A 49 2.13 6.93 4.03
CA VAL A 49 1.67 6.04 5.10
C VAL A 49 0.35 6.52 5.74
N SER A 50 -0.22 7.60 5.20
CA SER A 50 -1.42 8.24 5.71
C SER A 50 -2.67 7.44 5.35
N GLN A 51 -3.53 7.18 6.33
CA GLN A 51 -4.81 6.51 6.10
C GLN A 51 -5.95 7.55 5.92
N PRO A 52 -6.98 7.27 5.09
CA PRO A 52 -7.10 6.13 4.19
C PRO A 52 -6.25 6.30 2.92
N GLN A 53 -5.67 5.19 2.44
CA GLN A 53 -4.95 5.12 1.16
C GLN A 53 -5.36 3.88 0.38
N TYR A 54 -5.72 4.08 -0.88
CA TYR A 54 -6.16 3.04 -1.81
C TYR A 54 -5.17 2.94 -2.97
N ALA A 55 -4.88 1.71 -3.40
CA ALA A 55 -4.03 1.41 -4.55
C ALA A 55 -4.71 0.32 -5.40
N ILE A 56 -4.56 0.42 -6.73
CA ILE A 56 -4.99 -0.62 -7.67
C ILE A 56 -3.73 -1.29 -8.21
N ILE A 57 -3.64 -2.62 -8.03
CA ILE A 57 -2.46 -3.42 -8.35
C ILE A 57 -2.88 -4.57 -9.26
N HIS A 58 -2.12 -4.81 -10.31
CA HIS A 58 -2.25 -5.97 -11.19
C HIS A 58 -1.70 -7.23 -10.49
N PRO A 59 -2.22 -8.45 -10.76
CA PRO A 59 -1.67 -9.69 -10.20
C PRO A 59 -0.18 -9.94 -10.47
N SER A 60 0.40 -9.26 -11.46
CA SER A 60 1.85 -9.27 -11.75
C SER A 60 2.64 -8.23 -10.92
N GLU A 61 2.12 -7.81 -9.77
CA GLU A 61 2.75 -6.87 -8.84
C GLU A 61 3.02 -5.46 -9.42
N LYS A 62 2.27 -5.07 -10.45
CA LYS A 62 2.40 -3.74 -11.07
C LYS A 62 1.30 -2.80 -10.58
N VAL A 63 1.68 -1.60 -10.15
CA VAL A 63 0.75 -0.54 -9.79
C VAL A 63 0.08 0.01 -11.06
N LEU A 64 -1.25 0.07 -11.06
CA LEU A 64 -2.03 0.48 -12.23
C LEU A 64 -2.38 1.98 -12.23
N THR A 65 -2.41 2.60 -11.05
CA THR A 65 -2.76 4.01 -10.87
C THR A 65 -1.96 4.60 -9.73
N LYS A 66 -1.81 5.94 -9.69
CA LYS A 66 -1.41 6.62 -8.45
C LYS A 66 -2.38 6.27 -7.33
N THR A 67 -1.87 6.19 -6.09
CA THR A 67 -2.72 5.90 -4.93
C THR A 67 -3.73 7.02 -4.70
N LYS A 68 -4.93 6.66 -4.26
CA LYS A 68 -5.99 7.62 -3.91
C LYS A 68 -6.11 7.72 -2.39
N GLY A 69 -6.21 8.94 -1.88
CA GLY A 69 -6.52 9.18 -0.46
C GLY A 69 -8.02 9.29 -0.21
N TYR A 70 -8.37 9.89 0.93
CA TYR A 70 -9.76 10.27 1.22
C TYR A 70 -10.36 11.09 0.07
N THR A 71 -11.53 10.66 -0.42
CA THR A 71 -12.24 11.29 -1.53
C THR A 71 -13.73 11.34 -1.16
N PRO A 72 -14.29 12.52 -0.83
CA PRO A 72 -15.69 12.62 -0.45
C PRO A 72 -16.66 12.46 -1.64
N SER A 73 -16.19 12.72 -2.86
CA SER A 73 -16.98 12.55 -4.08
C SER A 73 -16.99 11.09 -4.54
N ALA A 74 -18.17 10.47 -4.52
CA ALA A 74 -18.37 9.12 -5.07
C ALA A 74 -18.00 9.05 -6.56
N ALA A 75 -18.38 10.07 -7.35
CA ALA A 75 -18.04 10.15 -8.77
C ALA A 75 -16.52 10.20 -8.98
N GLY A 76 -15.81 11.04 -8.22
CA GLY A 76 -14.35 11.16 -8.33
C GLY A 76 -13.57 9.91 -7.87
N PHE A 77 -14.18 9.06 -7.04
CA PHE A 77 -13.63 7.75 -6.70
C PHE A 77 -13.94 6.72 -7.79
N ALA A 78 -15.16 6.72 -8.33
CA ALA A 78 -15.56 5.85 -9.43
C ALA A 78 -14.71 6.07 -10.70
N GLU A 79 -14.41 7.32 -11.04
CA GLU A 79 -13.51 7.66 -12.14
C GLU A 79 -12.10 7.08 -11.95
N TRP A 80 -11.58 7.11 -10.72
CA TRP A 80 -10.28 6.53 -10.40
C TRP A 80 -10.28 4.99 -10.54
N LEU A 81 -11.36 4.33 -10.11
CA LEU A 81 -11.55 2.89 -10.34
C LEU A 81 -11.59 2.57 -11.84
N GLN A 82 -12.32 3.37 -12.63
CA GLN A 82 -12.42 3.20 -14.07
C GLN A 82 -11.05 3.37 -14.76
N CYS A 83 -10.24 4.33 -14.32
CA CYS A 83 -8.87 4.50 -14.79
C CYS A 83 -8.02 3.24 -14.54
N GLY A 84 -8.12 2.63 -13.35
CA GLY A 84 -7.43 1.38 -13.04
C GLY A 84 -7.90 0.20 -13.89
N LEU A 85 -9.21 0.10 -14.16
CA LEU A 85 -9.77 -0.94 -15.03
C LEU A 85 -9.28 -0.79 -16.48
N GLN A 86 -9.21 0.44 -16.99
CA GLN A 86 -8.64 0.71 -18.32
C GLN A 86 -7.15 0.35 -18.38
N ALA A 87 -6.37 0.70 -17.35
CA ALA A 87 -4.96 0.33 -17.26
C ALA A 87 -4.76 -1.19 -17.22
N PHE A 88 -5.61 -1.91 -16.47
CA PHE A 88 -5.63 -3.38 -16.44
C PHE A 88 -5.86 -3.97 -17.83
N ASN A 89 -6.84 -3.45 -18.57
CA ASN A 89 -7.20 -3.98 -19.89
C ASN A 89 -6.18 -3.65 -21.00
N LYS A 90 -5.41 -2.57 -20.86
CA LYS A 90 -4.30 -2.22 -21.78
C LYS A 90 -3.06 -3.08 -21.57
N GLY A 91 -2.89 -3.67 -20.38
CA GLY A 91 -1.78 -4.56 -20.05
C GLY A 91 -2.00 -6.02 -20.44
N LYS A 92 -3.05 -6.31 -21.24
CA LYS A 92 -3.24 -7.60 -21.92
C LYS A 92 -2.35 -7.72 -23.14
#